data_AF-A0A7W2TK64-F1
#
_entry.id   AF-A0A7W2TK64-F1
#
_cell.length_a   1.000
_cell.length_b   1.000
_cell.length_c   1.000
_cell.angle_alpha   90.00
_cell.angle_beta   90.00
_cell.angle_gamma   90.00
#
_symmetry.space_group_name_H-M   'P 1'
#
loop_
_entity.id
_entity.type
_entity.pdbx_description
1 polymer ?
#
loop_
_entity_poly.entity_id
_entity_poly.type
_entity_poly.pdbx_seq_one_letter_code
_entity_poly.pdbx_strand_id
1 'polypeptide(L)' 'MDILRIGEFEILPGEQRKIELPVAKLYTDADVSLPVHIIRAKKPGPTIFLSAAVHGDELNGIEIIRRLIHEKKLK' A
#
# COMPACT_ATOMS: atom_id res chain seq x y z
N MET A 1 -9.86 -13.81 -15.41
CA MET A 1 -9.80 -13.02 -14.15
C MET A 1 -8.50 -12.26 -14.20
N ASP A 2 -8.54 -10.93 -14.21
CA ASP A 2 -7.31 -10.15 -14.29
C ASP A 2 -6.50 -10.31 -13.00
N ILE A 3 -5.23 -10.65 -13.12
CA ILE A 3 -4.32 -10.76 -11.97
C ILE A 3 -3.82 -9.34 -11.67
N LEU A 4 -4.06 -8.86 -10.43
CA LEU A 4 -3.49 -7.60 -9.98
C LEU A 4 -2.05 -7.86 -9.55
N ARG A 5 -1.08 -7.23 -10.20
CA ARG A 5 0.34 -7.35 -9.88
C ARG A 5 0.87 -6.02 -9.37
N ILE A 6 1.52 -6.03 -8.20
CA ILE A 6 2.20 -4.87 -7.61
C ILE A 6 3.63 -5.30 -7.26
N GLY A 7 4.63 -4.77 -7.98
CA GLY A 7 5.99 -5.27 -7.94
C GLY A 7 6.07 -6.73 -8.40
N GLU A 8 6.74 -7.58 -7.63
CA GLU A 8 6.82 -9.03 -7.85
C GLU A 8 5.63 -9.81 -7.24
N PHE A 9 4.67 -9.10 -6.65
CA PHE A 9 3.57 -9.73 -5.93
C PHE A 9 2.32 -9.79 -6.78
N GLU A 10 1.75 -10.99 -6.91
CA GLU A 10 0.40 -11.21 -7.43
C GLU A 10 -0.61 -11.21 -6.28
N ILE A 11 -1.68 -10.44 -6.43
CA ILE A 11 -2.72 -10.24 -5.41
C ILE A 11 -4.02 -10.81 -5.94
N LEU A 12 -4.53 -11.86 -5.30
CA LEU A 12 -5.73 -12.55 -5.72
C LEU A 12 -7.01 -11.80 -5.29
N PRO A 13 -8.15 -12.01 -5.97
CA PRO A 13 -9.42 -11.42 -5.54
C PRO A 13 -9.80 -11.84 -4.11
N GLY A 14 -10.15 -10.87 -3.26
CA GLY A 14 -10.45 -11.10 -1.84
C GLY A 14 -9.23 -11.13 -0.92
N GLU A 15 -8.04 -10.89 -1.45
CA GLU A 15 -6.80 -10.88 -0.69
C GLU A 15 -6.48 -9.49 -0.11
N GLN A 16 -5.92 -9.49 1.10
CA GLN A 16 -5.23 -8.34 1.67
C GLN A 16 -3.76 -8.69 1.84
N ARG A 17 -2.87 -7.81 1.38
CA ARG A 17 -1.43 -8.02 1.46
C ARG A 17 -0.73 -6.73 1.86
N LYS A 18 0.21 -6.85 2.79
CA LYS A 18 1.21 -5.81 3.08
C LYS A 18 2.52 -6.22 2.42
N ILE A 19 3.11 -5.34 1.64
CA ILE A 19 4.40 -5.55 0.98
C ILE A 19 5.34 -4.40 1.32
N GLU A 20 6.64 -4.66 1.23
CA GLU A 20 7.70 -3.66 1.33
C GLU A 20 8.32 -3.51 -0.07
N LEU A 21 8.10 -2.36 -0.72
CA LEU A 21 8.65 -2.10 -2.04
C LEU A 21 10.02 -1.41 -1.90
N PRO A 22 11.12 -1.97 -2.44
CA PRO A 22 12.40 -1.30 -2.42
C PRO A 22 12.34 -0.05 -3.30
N VAL A 23 12.68 1.12 -2.74
CA VAL A 23 12.57 2.42 -3.45
C VAL A 23 13.91 3.12 -3.62
N ALA A 24 14.86 2.92 -2.71
CA ALA A 24 16.17 3.53 -2.81
C ALA A 24 17.21 2.79 -1.95
N LYS A 25 18.47 3.03 -2.27
CA LYS A 25 19.61 2.71 -1.41
C LYS A 25 20.26 4.02 -0.98
N LEU A 26 20.44 4.20 0.33
CA LEU A 26 21.09 5.38 0.87
C LEU A 26 22.61 5.31 0.61
N TYR A 27 23.29 6.45 0.69
CA TYR A 27 24.76 6.53 0.61
C TYR A 27 25.48 5.75 1.73
N THR A 28 24.74 5.36 2.77
CA THR A 28 25.18 4.48 3.86
C THR A 28 25.01 3.00 3.55
N ASP A 29 24.71 2.64 2.30
CA ASP A 29 24.31 1.31 1.86
C ASP A 29 23.03 0.75 2.52
N ALA A 30 22.31 1.55 3.29
CA ALA A 30 21.04 1.14 3.89
C ALA A 30 19.91 1.12 2.84
N ASP A 31 19.15 0.02 2.82
CA ASP A 31 17.98 -0.11 1.96
C ASP A 31 16.79 0.67 2.53
N VAL A 32 16.09 1.39 1.66
CA VAL A 32 14.84 2.07 1.99
C VAL A 32 13.71 1.34 1.27
N SER A 33 12.76 0.85 2.06
CA SER A 33 11.51 0.27 1.55
C SER A 33 10.31 1.17 1.85
N LEU A 34 9.35 1.16 0.94
CA LEU A 34 8.04 1.78 1.11
C LEU A 34 7.02 0.70 1.49
N PRO A 35 6.39 0.80 2.68
CA PRO A 35 5.31 -0.09 3.05
C PRO A 35 4.06 0.20 2.22
N VAL A 36 3.55 -0.81 1.51
CA VAL A 36 2.32 -0.71 0.72
C VAL A 36 1.28 -1.70 1.25
N HIS A 37 0.10 -1.18 1.57
CA HIS A 37 -1.06 -2.00 1.95
C HIS A 37 -2.01 -2.12 0.77
N ILE A 38 -2.33 -3.35 0.40
CA ILE A 38 -3.17 -3.68 -0.74
C ILE A 38 -4.39 -4.42 -0.20
N ILE A 39 -5.57 -3.93 -0.55
CA ILE A 39 -6.84 -4.58 -0.23
C ILE A 39 -7.57 -4.78 -1.55
N ARG A 40 -7.78 -6.05 -1.93
CA ARG A 40 -8.45 -6.40 -3.18
C ARG A 40 -9.78 -7.07 -2.88
N ALA A 41 -10.88 -6.46 -3.32
CA ALA A 41 -12.20 -7.05 -3.19
C ALA A 41 -12.36 -8.32 -4.06
N LYS A 42 -13.29 -9.20 -3.67
CA LYS A 42 -13.64 -10.40 -4.48
C LYS A 42 -14.34 -10.05 -5.79
N LYS A 43 -15.10 -8.95 -5.81
CA LYS A 43 -15.84 -8.49 -6.97
C LYS A 43 -15.09 -7.34 -7.64
N PRO A 44 -15.08 -7.25 -8.98
CA PRO A 44 -14.53 -6.10 -9.69
C PRO A 44 -15.20 -4.79 -9.29
N GLY A 45 -14.44 -3.71 -9.28
CA GLY A 45 -14.89 -2.38 -8.88
C GLY A 45 -13.80 -1.33 -9.12
N PRO A 46 -14.04 -0.07 -8.72
CA PRO A 46 -13.07 1.00 -8.87
C PRO A 46 -11.78 0.71 -8.07
N THR A 47 -10.66 1.15 -8.61
CA THR A 47 -9.35 1.08 -7.94
C THR A 47 -8.97 2.47 -7.44
N ILE A 48 -8.57 2.57 -6.18
CA ILE A 48 -8.16 3.82 -5.54
C ILE A 48 -6.74 3.66 -5.02
N PHE A 49 -5.90 4.66 -5.28
CA PHE A 49 -4.58 4.77 -4.69
C PHE A 49 -4.55 5.93 -3.70
N LEU A 50 -4.06 5.67 -2.50
CA LEU A 50 -3.89 6.66 -1.43
C LEU A 50 -2.42 6.71 -1.05
N SER A 51 -1.88 7.92 -0.93
CA SER A 51 -0.51 8.17 -0.48
C SER A 51 -0.49 9.35 0.49
N ALA A 52 0.51 9.36 1.37
CA ALA A 52 0.75 10.42 2.34
C ALA A 52 2.26 10.49 2.63
N ALA A 53 2.68 11.51 3.38
CA ALA A 53 4.08 11.74 3.75
C ALA A 53 5.01 11.92 2.54
N VAL A 54 4.52 12.59 1.49
CA VAL A 54 5.39 13.03 0.38
C VAL A 54 6.43 14.01 0.91
N HIS A 55 6.00 14.89 1.82
CA HIS A 55 6.89 15.62 2.72
C HIS A 55 6.88 14.98 4.11
N GLY A 56 8.03 14.92 4.77
CA GLY A 56 8.22 14.18 6.02
C GLY A 56 7.51 14.77 7.26
N ASP A 57 6.96 15.97 7.14
CA ASP A 57 6.27 16.73 8.20
C ASP A 57 4.74 16.73 8.04
N GLU A 58 4.20 16.13 6.98
CA GLU A 58 2.75 16.08 6.69
C GLU A 58 2.04 14.91 7.41
N LEU A 59 2.01 14.97 8.74
CA LEU A 59 1.52 13.87 9.60
C LEU A 59 0.03 13.54 9.45
N ASN A 60 -0.80 14.52 9.07
CA ASN A 60 -2.25 14.35 8.99
C ASN A 60 -2.64 13.24 7.99
N GLY A 61 -1.99 13.20 6.82
CA GLY A 61 -2.26 12.17 5.81
C GLY A 61 -1.90 10.76 6.30
N ILE A 62 -0.80 10.64 7.06
CA ILE A 62 -0.34 9.37 7.63
C ILE A 62 -1.41 8.79 8.56
N GLU A 63 -1.92 9.61 9.48
CA GLU A 63 -2.93 9.17 10.44
C GLU A 63 -4.26 8.81 9.77
N ILE A 64 -4.66 9.54 8.73
CA ILE A 64 -5.86 9.22 7.94
C ILE A 64 -5.71 7.85 7.28
N ILE A 65 -4.60 7.59 6.59
CA ILE A 65 -4.35 6.29 5.95
C ILE A 65 -4.28 5.18 7.00
N ARG A 66 -3.62 5.42 8.13
CA ARG A 66 -3.55 4.45 9.24
C ARG A 66 -4.94 4.06 9.73
N ARG A 67 -5.86 5.02 9.90
CA ARG A 67 -7.25 4.75 10.29
C ARG A 67 -8.00 3.97 9.23
N LEU A 68 -7.87 4.36 7.95
CA LEU A 68 -8.52 3.67 6.83
C LEU A 68 -8.12 2.19 6.75
N ILE A 69 -6.84 1.86 6.92
CA ILE A 69 -6.36 0.46 6.91
C ILE A 69 -7.04 -0.38 8.02
N HIS A 70 -7.38 0.24 9.15
CA HIS A 70 -8.04 -0.43 10.27
C HIS A 70 -9.57 -0.40 10.19
N GLU A 71 -10.15 0.32 9.23
CA GLU A 71 -11.58 0.49 9.11
C GLU A 71 -12.24 -0.79 8.59
N LYS A 72 -13.25 -1.30 9.32
CA LYS A 72 -13.90 -2.57 8.99
C LYS A 72 -14.61 -2.56 7.64
N LYS A 73 -15.04 -1.40 7.15
CA LYS A 73 -15.72 -1.25 5.86
C LYS A 73 -14.82 -1.50 4.66
N LEU A 74 -13.50 -1.38 4.85
CA LEU A 74 -12.49 -1.64 3.83
C LEU A 74 -11.95 -3.08 3.87
N LYS A 75 -12.43 -3.91 4.82
CA LYS A 75 -12.00 -5.31 4.94
C LYS A 75 -12.88 -6.29 4.20
#